data_AF-A0A2E7ZUN7-F1
#
_entry.id   AF-A0A2E7ZUN7-F1
#
_cell.length_a   1.000
_cell.length_b   1.000
_cell.length_c   1.000
_cell.angle_alpha   90.00
_cell.angle_beta   90.00
_cell.angle_gamma   90.00
#
_symmetry.space_group_name_H-M   'P 1'
#
loop_
_entity.id
_entity.type
_entity.pdbx_description
1 polymer ?
#
loop_
_entity_poly.entity_id
_entity_poly.type
_entity_poly.pdbx_seq_one_letter_code
_entity_poly.pdbx_strand_id
1 'polypeptide(L)'
;MDLAIQGAPAGIWSRSRWTRHEFRLSHTIPVLVQSLLLGYWALHWAPLRDRLSTLIWLLPLGVALDFALSWKDKTGPRWSYAALPVVLSSTIYTNYPPEHGYWMALVIVVGLLSKKFLKVKGRHVFNPSAFGLAVLGYLTLFDLAPLQDMAHPFSSPPNMVEVLLCLALIVQLRLPVVLVTIGATAGLAIWALFQIGLDIIPGASGLNFTPGWAPVMVVLVLLLTDPATSPRTASGRLFFGALCGVLMGFWGDLLLWLGHPDFFGKILSVPMANALVPWLDKLGARVDERLTWLHRRHNAKHVAMWFALGVGMFLLDGKESHYSSNLWVHQSSRPTLIHVGADGVPTCDENPIYCQPFSFVSEARCWAATAGMGQPCGDDSPFDAAKMAPYLRHHWGQNHEGRRPIPLSGQSSR
;
A
#
# COMPACT_ATOMS: atom_id res chain seq x y z
N MET A 1 -18.30 -17.59 -49.18
CA MET A 1 -19.13 -16.48 -49.69
C MET A 1 -19.49 -15.64 -48.50
N ASP A 2 -18.78 -14.53 -48.29
CA ASP A 2 -19.31 -13.36 -47.61
C ASP A 2 -18.53 -12.15 -48.13
N LEU A 3 -19.29 -11.21 -48.65
CA LEU A 3 -18.88 -10.17 -49.58
C LEU A 3 -18.08 -9.06 -48.89
N ALA A 4 -16.93 -8.74 -49.51
CA ALA A 4 -16.25 -7.47 -49.33
C ALA A 4 -17.14 -6.34 -49.86
N ILE A 5 -17.47 -5.37 -49.00
CA ILE A 5 -18.01 -4.08 -49.42
C ILE A 5 -16.84 -3.09 -49.41
N GLN A 6 -16.28 -2.85 -50.59
CA GLN A 6 -15.46 -1.67 -50.89
C GLN A 6 -16.39 -0.51 -51.25
N GLY A 7 -16.03 0.70 -50.79
CA GLY A 7 -16.46 1.95 -51.43
C GLY A 7 -17.35 2.86 -50.58
N ALA A 8 -16.73 3.63 -49.67
CA ALA A 8 -17.23 4.96 -49.32
C ALA A 8 -16.04 5.93 -49.27
N PRO A 9 -16.13 7.11 -49.92
CA PRO A 9 -14.99 8.02 -50.07
C PRO A 9 -14.60 8.63 -48.73
N ALA A 10 -13.29 8.84 -48.60
CA ALA A 10 -12.62 9.46 -47.47
C ALA A 10 -13.16 10.87 -47.21
N GLY A 11 -14.21 10.97 -46.40
CA GLY A 11 -14.63 12.20 -45.74
C GLY A 11 -13.75 12.43 -44.51
N ILE A 12 -13.04 13.55 -44.52
CA ILE A 12 -12.22 14.11 -43.43
C ILE A 12 -13.12 14.36 -42.22
N TRP A 13 -13.48 13.32 -41.50
CA TRP A 13 -13.97 13.41 -40.13
C TRP A 13 -12.79 13.16 -39.23
N SER A 14 -12.00 14.21 -38.99
CA SER A 14 -11.00 14.19 -37.94
C SER A 14 -11.74 13.89 -36.64
N ARG A 15 -11.65 12.64 -36.16
CA ARG A 15 -12.02 12.32 -34.78
C ARG A 15 -11.29 13.34 -33.91
N SER A 16 -12.09 14.18 -33.24
CA SER A 16 -11.63 15.21 -32.30
C SER A 16 -10.34 14.75 -31.63
N ARG A 17 -9.26 15.48 -31.88
CA ARG A 17 -7.92 15.22 -31.33
C ARG A 17 -7.89 15.30 -29.80
N TRP A 18 -8.99 15.75 -29.19
CA TRP A 18 -9.11 16.21 -27.82
C TRP A 18 -9.85 15.25 -26.87
N THR A 19 -10.61 14.27 -27.38
CA THR A 19 -11.52 13.46 -26.54
C THR A 19 -11.42 11.97 -26.83
N ARG A 20 -10.28 11.36 -26.52
CA ARG A 20 -10.20 9.89 -26.37
C ARG A 20 -10.32 9.53 -24.89
N HIS A 21 -11.55 9.27 -24.45
CA HIS A 21 -11.79 8.64 -23.15
C HIS A 21 -11.46 7.15 -23.28
N GLU A 22 -10.29 6.76 -22.78
CA GLU A 22 -9.88 5.35 -22.78
C GLU A 22 -10.24 4.69 -21.44
N PHE A 23 -11.40 4.03 -21.40
CA PHE A 23 -11.74 3.17 -20.28
C PHE A 23 -10.88 1.91 -20.31
N ARG A 24 -9.93 1.81 -19.38
CA ARG A 24 -9.05 0.64 -19.25
C ARG A 24 -9.23 0.02 -17.87
N LEU A 25 -9.46 -1.30 -17.83
CA LEU A 25 -9.53 -2.06 -16.58
C LEU A 25 -8.29 -1.85 -15.70
N SER A 26 -7.12 -1.67 -16.32
CA SER A 26 -5.84 -1.38 -15.65
C SER A 26 -5.82 -0.04 -14.92
N HIS A 27 -6.77 0.87 -15.16
CA HIS A 27 -6.91 2.12 -14.41
C HIS A 27 -8.15 2.08 -13.51
N THR A 28 -9.27 1.58 -14.03
CA THR A 28 -10.55 1.57 -13.30
C THR A 28 -10.50 0.69 -12.05
N ILE A 29 -9.91 -0.50 -12.13
CA ILE A 29 -9.80 -1.39 -10.96
C ILE A 29 -8.96 -0.75 -9.84
N PRO A 30 -7.74 -0.24 -10.11
CA PRO A 30 -6.97 0.48 -9.09
C PRO A 30 -7.72 1.68 -8.49
N VAL A 31 -8.37 2.52 -9.30
CA VAL A 31 -9.15 3.66 -8.78
C VAL A 31 -10.23 3.19 -7.80
N LEU A 32 -11.03 2.19 -8.18
CA LEU A 32 -12.11 1.67 -7.33
C LEU A 32 -11.56 1.06 -6.04
N VAL A 33 -10.56 0.18 -6.14
CA VAL A 33 -9.97 -0.50 -4.98
C VAL A 33 -9.32 0.50 -4.02
N GLN A 34 -8.54 1.45 -4.54
CA GLN A 34 -7.87 2.46 -3.70
C GLN A 34 -8.89 3.44 -3.09
N SER A 35 -9.96 3.78 -3.81
CA SER A 35 -11.03 4.63 -3.26
C SER A 35 -11.80 3.92 -2.14
N LEU A 36 -12.10 2.63 -2.30
CA LEU A 36 -12.74 1.83 -1.25
C LEU A 36 -11.83 1.69 -0.02
N LEU A 37 -10.53 1.46 -0.24
CA LEU A 37 -9.55 1.37 0.84
C LEU A 37 -9.40 2.69 1.59
N LEU A 38 -9.25 3.82 0.88
CA LEU A 38 -9.19 5.15 1.49
C LEU A 38 -10.50 5.49 2.20
N GLY A 39 -11.65 5.12 1.64
CA GLY A 39 -12.95 5.31 2.27
C GLY A 39 -13.06 4.54 3.58
N TYR A 40 -12.69 3.25 3.57
CA TYR A 40 -12.64 2.43 4.77
C TYR A 40 -11.69 3.02 5.82
N TRP A 41 -10.49 3.42 5.43
CA TRP A 41 -9.54 4.04 6.37
C TRP A 41 -10.08 5.36 6.93
N ALA A 42 -10.69 6.21 6.08
CA ALA A 42 -11.27 7.47 6.48
C ALA A 42 -12.47 7.28 7.43
N LEU A 43 -13.25 6.21 7.30
CA LEU A 43 -14.30 5.90 8.28
C LEU A 43 -13.70 5.68 9.68
N HIS A 44 -12.58 4.99 9.79
CA HIS A 44 -12.04 4.61 11.10
C HIS A 44 -11.02 5.60 11.67
N TRP A 45 -10.41 6.47 10.86
CA TRP A 45 -9.37 7.40 11.29
C TRP A 45 -9.71 8.86 10.95
N ALA A 46 -10.05 9.64 11.97
CA ALA A 46 -10.50 11.02 11.83
C ALA A 46 -9.50 11.96 11.11
N PRO A 47 -8.19 11.92 11.39
CA PRO A 47 -7.23 12.79 10.70
C PRO A 47 -7.24 12.64 9.18
N LEU A 48 -7.49 11.43 8.65
CA LEU A 48 -7.62 11.25 7.20
C LEU A 48 -8.88 11.95 6.66
N ARG A 49 -10.00 11.93 7.39
CA ARG A 49 -11.22 12.67 7.00
C ARG A 49 -10.96 14.17 6.89
N ASP A 50 -10.30 14.73 7.90
CA ASP A 50 -9.98 16.16 7.94
C ASP A 50 -9.04 16.57 6.79
N ARG A 51 -8.19 15.64 6.37
CA ARG A 51 -7.22 15.79 5.28
C ARG A 51 -7.78 15.42 3.90
N LEU A 52 -9.06 15.03 3.78
CA LEU A 52 -9.69 14.81 2.47
C LEU A 52 -9.72 16.07 1.62
N SER A 53 -9.71 17.25 2.25
CA SER A 53 -9.54 18.54 1.59
C SER A 53 -8.26 18.59 0.74
N THR A 54 -7.18 17.95 1.17
CA THR A 54 -5.95 17.83 0.40
C THR A 54 -6.17 17.01 -0.88
N LEU A 55 -6.91 15.90 -0.78
CA LEU A 55 -7.22 15.05 -1.92
C LEU A 55 -8.07 15.79 -2.98
N ILE A 56 -8.98 16.67 -2.56
CA ILE A 56 -9.84 17.45 -3.46
C ILE A 56 -9.03 18.26 -4.48
N TRP A 57 -7.88 18.83 -4.09
CA TRP A 57 -7.05 19.59 -5.03
C TRP A 57 -5.94 18.75 -5.68
N LEU A 58 -5.49 17.65 -5.06
CA LEU A 58 -4.49 16.75 -5.66
C LEU A 58 -5.05 15.96 -6.85
N LEU A 59 -6.33 15.57 -6.82
CA LEU A 59 -7.00 14.89 -7.93
C LEU A 59 -7.00 15.73 -9.23
N PRO A 60 -7.51 16.98 -9.25
CA PRO A 60 -7.47 17.82 -10.44
C PRO A 60 -6.03 18.20 -10.80
N LEU A 61 -5.12 18.38 -9.85
CA LEU A 61 -3.69 18.59 -10.14
C LEU A 61 -3.12 17.41 -10.95
N GLY A 62 -3.33 16.17 -10.49
CA GLY A 62 -2.82 14.98 -11.19
C GLY A 62 -3.35 14.86 -12.62
N VAL A 63 -4.65 15.11 -12.82
CA VAL A 63 -5.27 15.11 -14.15
C VAL A 63 -4.72 16.23 -15.03
N ALA A 64 -4.60 17.45 -14.50
CA ALA A 64 -4.05 18.59 -15.23
C ALA A 64 -2.58 18.37 -15.63
N LEU A 65 -1.78 17.75 -14.76
CA LEU A 65 -0.39 17.41 -15.07
C LEU A 65 -0.28 16.32 -16.14
N ASP A 66 -1.05 15.22 -16.06
CA ASP A 66 -1.03 14.17 -17.10
C ASP A 66 -1.48 14.74 -18.46
N PHE A 67 -2.48 15.63 -18.45
CA PHE A 67 -2.89 16.39 -19.63
C PHE A 67 -1.76 17.26 -20.18
N ALA A 68 -1.14 18.11 -19.35
CA ALA A 68 -0.04 18.99 -19.74
C ALA A 68 1.17 18.20 -20.28
N LEU A 69 1.52 17.09 -19.63
CA LEU A 69 2.61 16.21 -20.08
C LEU A 69 2.28 15.53 -21.42
N SER A 70 1.01 15.30 -21.72
CA SER A 70 0.58 14.71 -23.00
C SER A 70 0.58 15.72 -24.17
N TRP A 71 0.72 17.02 -23.91
CA TRP A 71 0.57 18.07 -24.92
C TRP A 71 1.46 17.90 -26.15
N LYS A 72 2.72 17.47 -25.94
CA LYS A 72 3.70 17.22 -27.01
C LYS A 72 3.71 15.78 -27.52
N ASP A 73 2.79 14.91 -27.10
CA ASP A 73 2.72 13.56 -27.64
C ASP A 73 2.28 13.59 -29.11
N LYS A 74 2.78 12.63 -29.91
CA LYS A 74 2.41 12.48 -31.33
C LYS A 74 0.89 12.37 -31.56
N THR A 75 0.15 11.92 -30.55
CA THR A 75 -1.31 11.76 -30.59
C THR A 75 -2.08 13.02 -30.21
N GLY A 76 -1.40 14.08 -29.77
CA GLY A 76 -2.00 15.27 -29.17
C GLY A 76 -2.32 15.11 -27.67
N PRO A 77 -2.79 16.20 -27.03
CA PRO A 77 -3.19 16.23 -25.62
C PRO A 77 -4.36 15.28 -25.35
N ARG A 78 -4.30 14.54 -24.23
CA ARG A 78 -5.31 13.55 -23.85
C ARG A 78 -5.87 13.84 -22.47
N TRP A 79 -7.20 13.90 -22.39
CA TRP A 79 -7.92 13.83 -21.12
C TRP A 79 -8.02 12.38 -20.67
N SER A 80 -7.30 12.04 -19.60
CA SER A 80 -7.24 10.68 -19.08
C SER A 80 -7.31 10.69 -17.56
N TYR A 81 -8.04 9.72 -17.01
CA TYR A 81 -8.06 9.47 -15.57
C TYR A 81 -6.92 8.52 -15.14
N ALA A 82 -5.94 8.25 -16.02
CA ALA A 82 -4.78 7.42 -15.72
C ALA A 82 -3.84 8.02 -14.65
N ALA A 83 -4.02 9.29 -14.29
CA ALA A 83 -3.34 9.91 -13.17
C ALA A 83 -4.01 9.60 -11.81
N LEU A 84 -5.30 9.26 -11.79
CA LEU A 84 -6.03 9.03 -10.54
C LEU A 84 -5.45 7.88 -9.70
N PRO A 85 -5.07 6.71 -10.26
CA PRO A 85 -4.38 5.69 -9.48
C PRO A 85 -3.09 6.20 -8.85
N VAL A 86 -2.38 7.13 -9.50
CA VAL A 86 -1.14 7.68 -8.98
C VAL A 86 -1.43 8.54 -7.75
N VAL A 87 -2.41 9.44 -7.85
CA VAL A 87 -2.82 10.32 -6.75
C VAL A 87 -3.35 9.52 -5.56
N LEU A 88 -4.27 8.59 -5.80
CA LEU A 88 -4.89 7.77 -4.76
C LEU A 88 -3.87 6.85 -4.09
N SER A 89 -3.02 6.18 -4.87
CA SER A 89 -1.92 5.38 -4.32
C SER A 89 -0.98 6.22 -3.47
N SER A 90 -0.55 7.39 -3.95
CA SER A 90 0.34 8.26 -3.17
C SER A 90 -0.30 8.73 -1.87
N THR A 91 -1.62 8.93 -1.86
CA THR A 91 -2.40 9.34 -0.67
C THR A 91 -2.51 8.22 0.38
N ILE A 92 -2.51 6.95 -0.05
CA ILE A 92 -2.48 5.81 0.88
C ILE A 92 -1.16 5.78 1.67
N TYR A 93 -0.05 6.16 1.02
CA TYR A 93 1.28 6.10 1.64
C TYR A 93 1.72 7.42 2.29
N THR A 94 1.25 8.56 1.80
CA THR A 94 1.57 9.88 2.36
C THR A 94 0.28 10.61 2.62
N ASN A 95 0.11 11.15 3.82
CA ASN A 95 -1.14 11.80 4.19
C ASN A 95 -0.84 13.07 4.99
N TYR A 96 -0.12 13.99 4.35
CA TYR A 96 0.27 15.23 4.99
C TYR A 96 -0.96 16.09 5.30
N PRO A 97 -0.94 16.82 6.43
CA PRO A 97 -1.90 17.89 6.68
C PRO A 97 -1.99 18.88 5.50
N PRO A 98 -3.12 19.58 5.32
CA PRO A 98 -3.32 20.48 4.17
C PRO A 98 -2.19 21.52 3.99
N GLU A 99 -1.67 22.06 5.08
CA GLU A 99 -0.55 23.00 5.11
C GLU A 99 0.76 22.42 4.55
N HIS A 100 0.93 21.10 4.61
CA HIS A 100 2.09 20.36 4.09
C HIS A 100 1.76 19.52 2.84
N GLY A 101 0.57 19.70 2.25
CA GLY A 101 0.12 18.94 1.10
C GLY A 101 0.99 19.10 -0.15
N TYR A 102 1.88 20.09 -0.20
CA TYR A 102 2.87 20.26 -1.26
C TYR A 102 3.87 19.09 -1.35
N TRP A 103 4.13 18.37 -0.25
CA TRP A 103 4.93 17.13 -0.30
C TRP A 103 4.22 16.01 -1.06
N MET A 104 2.90 15.89 -0.91
CA MET A 104 2.10 14.96 -1.69
C MET A 104 2.05 15.36 -3.17
N ALA A 105 1.95 16.67 -3.45
CA ALA A 105 2.05 17.17 -4.81
C ALA A 105 3.41 16.86 -5.44
N LEU A 106 4.52 17.00 -4.70
CA LEU A 106 5.86 16.62 -5.16
C LEU A 106 5.91 15.14 -5.55
N VAL A 107 5.40 14.25 -4.69
CA VAL A 107 5.32 12.81 -4.99
C VAL A 107 4.56 12.55 -6.29
N ILE A 108 3.41 13.20 -6.49
CA ILE A 108 2.59 13.05 -7.70
C ILE A 108 3.31 13.61 -8.93
N VAL A 109 3.89 14.81 -8.83
CA VAL A 109 4.64 15.44 -9.92
C VAL A 109 5.80 14.55 -10.35
N VAL A 110 6.64 14.13 -9.40
CA VAL A 110 7.80 13.25 -9.66
C VAL A 110 7.34 11.91 -10.25
N GLY A 111 6.25 11.34 -9.74
CA GLY A 111 5.68 10.10 -10.26
C GLY A 111 5.18 10.23 -11.71
N LEU A 112 4.46 11.29 -12.04
CA LEU A 112 3.98 11.52 -13.41
C LEU A 112 5.13 11.87 -14.38
N LEU A 113 6.15 12.59 -13.91
CA LEU A 113 7.37 12.84 -14.67
C LEU A 113 8.12 11.53 -14.96
N SER A 114 8.26 10.64 -13.96
CA SER A 114 8.92 9.35 -14.16
C SER A 114 8.18 8.50 -15.20
N LYS A 115 6.84 8.45 -15.12
CA LYS A 115 5.97 7.81 -16.11
C LYS A 115 6.17 8.38 -17.52
N LYS A 116 6.41 9.69 -17.64
CA LYS A 116 6.55 10.38 -18.94
C LYS A 116 7.93 10.17 -19.55
N PHE A 117 8.99 10.35 -18.76
CA PHE A 117 10.36 10.50 -19.24
C PHE A 117 11.21 9.24 -19.05
N LEU A 118 10.99 8.46 -17.99
CA LEU A 118 11.79 7.25 -17.71
C LEU A 118 11.19 6.03 -18.40
N LYS A 119 11.44 5.94 -19.72
CA LYS A 119 10.88 4.91 -20.59
C LYS A 119 11.95 4.08 -21.27
N VAL A 120 11.70 2.78 -21.37
CA VAL A 120 12.48 1.83 -22.20
C VAL A 120 11.55 1.30 -23.29
N LYS A 121 11.95 1.46 -24.56
CA LYS A 121 11.16 1.07 -25.73
C LYS A 121 9.72 1.62 -25.70
N GLY A 122 9.57 2.87 -25.26
CA GLY A 122 8.28 3.58 -25.21
C GLY A 122 7.37 3.24 -24.02
N ARG A 123 7.76 2.29 -23.14
CA ARG A 123 7.02 1.93 -21.91
C ARG A 123 7.75 2.45 -20.68
N HIS A 124 7.02 2.96 -19.69
CA HIS A 124 7.61 3.44 -18.44
C HIS A 124 8.18 2.26 -17.64
N VAL A 125 9.30 2.50 -16.96
CA VAL A 125 10.03 1.46 -16.22
C VAL A 125 9.49 1.34 -14.80
N PHE A 126 9.34 2.48 -14.13
CA PHE A 126 9.03 2.55 -12.70
C PHE A 126 7.54 2.69 -12.45
N ASN A 127 7.05 2.07 -11.37
CA ASN A 127 5.73 2.40 -10.83
C ASN A 127 5.72 3.90 -10.47
N PRO A 128 4.84 4.72 -11.07
CA PRO A 128 4.85 6.18 -10.87
C PRO A 128 4.76 6.58 -9.40
N SER A 129 3.82 6.00 -8.64
CA SER A 129 3.65 6.30 -7.22
C SER A 129 4.83 5.82 -6.40
N ALA A 130 5.28 4.59 -6.62
CA ALA A 130 6.41 4.05 -5.88
C ALA A 130 7.70 4.87 -6.10
N PHE A 131 7.92 5.35 -7.32
CA PHE A 131 9.07 6.19 -7.64
C PHE A 131 9.00 7.55 -6.93
N GLY A 132 7.84 8.22 -6.99
CA GLY A 132 7.63 9.49 -6.27
C GLY A 132 7.80 9.34 -4.76
N LEU A 133 7.25 8.27 -4.18
CA LEU A 133 7.35 7.98 -2.76
C LEU A 133 8.78 7.62 -2.33
N ALA A 134 9.53 6.89 -3.16
CA ALA A 134 10.93 6.60 -2.90
C ALA A 134 11.79 7.88 -2.90
N VAL A 135 11.53 8.82 -3.81
CA VAL A 135 12.20 10.14 -3.80
C VAL A 135 11.90 10.88 -2.51
N LEU A 136 10.64 10.93 -2.07
CA LEU A 136 10.30 11.54 -0.77
C LEU A 136 10.98 10.80 0.40
N GLY A 137 11.05 9.47 0.33
CA GLY A 137 11.77 8.66 1.32
C GLY A 137 13.24 9.03 1.42
N TYR A 138 13.95 9.14 0.29
CA TYR A 138 15.33 9.60 0.29
C TYR A 138 15.47 11.02 0.85
N LEU A 139 14.60 11.96 0.45
CA LEU A 139 14.62 13.32 1.01
C LEU A 139 14.45 13.30 2.53
N THR A 140 13.57 12.44 3.05
CA THR A 140 13.35 12.30 4.49
C THR A 140 14.59 11.70 5.19
N LEU A 141 15.25 10.72 4.59
CA LEU A 141 16.47 10.12 5.14
C LEU A 141 17.63 11.13 5.26
N PHE A 142 17.66 12.13 4.37
CA PHE A 142 18.64 13.22 4.40
C PHE A 142 18.14 14.48 5.13
N ASP A 143 17.04 14.39 5.88
CA ASP A 143 16.44 15.50 6.64
C ASP A 143 16.06 16.73 5.77
N LEU A 144 15.74 16.47 4.49
CA LEU A 144 15.29 17.47 3.52
C LEU A 144 13.76 17.53 3.40
N ALA A 145 13.05 16.56 3.98
CA ALA A 145 11.60 16.49 4.01
C ALA A 145 11.12 15.97 5.37
N PRO A 146 9.96 16.45 5.87
CA PRO A 146 9.42 16.01 7.15
C PRO A 146 9.04 14.53 7.08
N LEU A 147 9.53 13.78 8.05
CA LEU A 147 9.13 12.40 8.25
C LEU A 147 7.64 12.32 8.59
N GLN A 148 6.93 11.46 7.87
CA GLN A 148 5.57 11.12 8.18
C GLN A 148 5.39 9.60 8.10
N ASP A 149 5.29 8.95 9.26
CA ASP A 149 5.03 7.52 9.34
C ASP A 149 3.52 7.24 9.27
N MET A 150 3.08 6.72 8.13
CA MET A 150 1.69 6.32 7.90
C MET A 150 1.45 4.83 8.12
N ALA A 151 2.48 4.02 8.40
CA ALA A 151 2.31 2.57 8.56
C ALA A 151 1.46 2.24 9.80
N HIS A 152 1.75 2.87 10.93
CA HIS A 152 1.00 2.62 12.16
C HIS A 152 -0.46 3.12 12.07
N PRO A 153 -0.74 4.39 11.69
CA PRO A 153 -2.13 4.84 11.54
C PRO A 153 -2.92 4.06 10.47
N PHE A 154 -2.27 3.59 9.41
CA PHE A 154 -2.91 2.73 8.40
C PHE A 154 -3.34 1.37 8.97
N SER A 155 -2.68 0.90 10.03
CA SER A 155 -3.04 -0.35 10.72
C SER A 155 -4.08 -0.17 11.83
N SER A 156 -4.48 1.07 12.13
CA SER A 156 -5.40 1.37 13.23
C SER A 156 -6.87 0.93 13.01
N PRO A 157 -7.40 0.77 11.79
CA PRO A 157 -8.75 0.23 11.59
C PRO A 157 -8.82 -1.28 11.87
N PRO A 158 -9.95 -1.79 12.39
CA PRO A 158 -10.03 -3.15 12.94
C PRO A 158 -9.74 -4.26 11.92
N ASN A 159 -10.25 -4.14 10.70
CA ASN A 159 -10.22 -5.20 9.69
C ASN A 159 -9.31 -4.89 8.49
N MET A 160 -8.29 -4.03 8.63
CA MET A 160 -7.54 -3.49 7.48
C MET A 160 -6.92 -4.59 6.58
N VAL A 161 -6.29 -5.61 7.16
CA VAL A 161 -5.66 -6.71 6.41
C VAL A 161 -6.71 -7.55 5.67
N GLU A 162 -7.84 -7.84 6.31
CA GLU A 162 -8.95 -8.60 5.73
C GLU A 162 -9.57 -7.84 4.55
N VAL A 163 -9.81 -6.53 4.71
CA VAL A 163 -10.26 -5.63 3.64
C VAL A 163 -9.26 -5.64 2.48
N LEU A 164 -7.97 -5.54 2.76
CA LEU A 164 -6.91 -5.63 1.73
C LEU A 164 -6.95 -6.97 1.00
N LEU A 165 -7.06 -8.10 1.71
CA LEU A 165 -7.16 -9.43 1.11
C LEU A 165 -8.39 -9.55 0.19
N CYS A 166 -9.55 -9.08 0.64
CA CYS A 166 -10.78 -9.09 -0.15
C CYS A 166 -10.67 -8.22 -1.41
N LEU A 167 -10.16 -6.98 -1.28
CA LEU A 167 -9.98 -6.08 -2.42
C LEU A 167 -8.91 -6.62 -3.39
N ALA A 168 -7.82 -7.17 -2.86
CA ALA A 168 -6.75 -7.76 -3.64
C ALA A 168 -7.21 -9.00 -4.41
N LEU A 169 -8.15 -9.78 -3.87
CA LEU A 169 -8.73 -10.92 -4.57
C LEU A 169 -9.38 -10.50 -5.90
N ILE A 170 -10.09 -9.36 -5.91
CA ILE A 170 -10.68 -8.78 -7.13
C ILE A 170 -9.58 -8.49 -8.17
N VAL A 171 -8.50 -7.84 -7.74
CA VAL A 171 -7.38 -7.48 -8.62
C VAL A 171 -6.68 -8.72 -9.16
N GLN A 172 -6.35 -9.67 -8.30
CA GLN A 172 -5.53 -10.84 -8.64
C GLN A 172 -6.29 -11.89 -9.46
N LEU A 173 -7.61 -11.95 -9.35
CA LEU A 173 -8.43 -12.78 -10.24
C LEU A 173 -8.52 -12.17 -11.65
N ARG A 174 -8.56 -10.83 -11.76
CA ARG A 174 -8.72 -10.13 -13.04
C ARG A 174 -7.41 -9.88 -13.77
N LEU A 175 -6.31 -9.73 -13.04
CA LEU A 175 -4.98 -9.44 -13.56
C LEU A 175 -4.00 -10.56 -13.14
N PRO A 176 -3.14 -11.07 -14.05
CA PRO A 176 -2.25 -12.20 -13.77
C PRO A 176 -0.99 -11.78 -13.00
N VAL A 177 -1.18 -11.14 -11.85
CA VAL A 177 -0.14 -10.49 -11.04
C VAL A 177 0.13 -11.21 -9.72
N VAL A 178 -0.66 -12.23 -9.37
CA VAL A 178 -0.53 -13.00 -8.11
C VAL A 178 0.84 -13.65 -7.89
N LEU A 179 1.57 -13.99 -8.95
CA LEU A 179 2.92 -14.53 -8.80
C LEU A 179 3.88 -13.49 -8.18
N VAL A 180 3.61 -12.20 -8.36
CA VAL A 180 4.37 -11.13 -7.70
C VAL A 180 4.15 -11.16 -6.18
N THR A 181 2.92 -11.31 -5.71
CA THR A 181 2.61 -11.33 -4.27
C THR A 181 3.10 -12.61 -3.60
N ILE A 182 2.96 -13.76 -4.28
CA ILE A 182 3.55 -15.03 -3.82
C ILE A 182 5.08 -14.88 -3.71
N GLY A 183 5.71 -14.35 -4.76
CA GLY A 183 7.14 -14.11 -4.78
C GLY A 183 7.57 -13.21 -3.63
N ALA A 184 6.89 -12.07 -3.42
CA ALA A 184 7.24 -11.13 -2.37
C ALA A 184 7.08 -11.70 -0.97
N THR A 185 6.03 -12.50 -0.73
CA THR A 185 5.86 -13.25 0.52
C THR A 185 7.02 -14.22 0.75
N ALA A 186 7.41 -14.98 -0.29
CA ALA A 186 8.56 -15.86 -0.21
C ALA A 186 9.87 -15.08 0.01
N GLY A 187 10.02 -13.91 -0.61
CA GLY A 187 11.18 -13.04 -0.43
C GLY A 187 11.34 -12.52 1.00
N LEU A 188 10.23 -12.13 1.64
CA LEU A 188 10.21 -11.77 3.06
C LEU A 188 10.62 -12.95 3.95
N ALA A 189 10.07 -14.14 3.69
CA ALA A 189 10.45 -15.34 4.41
C ALA A 189 11.94 -15.72 4.21
N ILE A 190 12.45 -15.57 2.99
CA ILE A 190 13.87 -15.78 2.67
C ILE A 190 14.73 -14.80 3.48
N TRP A 191 14.39 -13.51 3.49
CA TRP A 191 15.11 -12.52 4.29
C TRP A 191 15.10 -12.89 5.78
N ALA A 192 13.93 -13.22 6.33
CA ALA A 192 13.79 -13.62 7.72
C ALA A 192 14.71 -14.80 8.06
N LEU A 193 14.73 -15.85 7.22
CA LEU A 193 15.60 -17.01 7.41
C LEU A 193 17.09 -16.66 7.35
N PHE A 194 17.50 -15.80 6.40
CA PHE A 194 18.88 -15.35 6.29
C PHE A 194 19.29 -14.50 7.49
N GLN A 195 18.44 -13.56 7.92
CA GLN A 195 18.71 -12.72 9.07
C GLN A 195 18.78 -13.53 10.37
N ILE A 196 17.84 -14.45 10.62
CA ILE A 196 17.85 -15.32 11.79
C ILE A 196 19.06 -16.28 11.78
N GLY A 197 19.37 -16.86 10.62
CA GLY A 197 20.41 -17.88 10.51
C GLY A 197 21.83 -17.32 10.49
N LEU A 198 22.02 -16.10 9.97
CA LEU A 198 23.34 -15.51 9.76
C LEU A 198 23.59 -14.22 10.55
N ASP A 199 22.59 -13.65 11.21
CA ASP A 199 22.64 -12.36 11.93
C ASP A 199 23.28 -11.24 11.08
N ILE A 200 22.80 -11.08 9.85
CA ILE A 200 23.39 -10.16 8.85
C ILE A 200 23.40 -8.72 9.38
N ILE A 201 22.30 -8.30 10.00
CA ILE A 201 22.14 -6.99 10.65
C ILE A 201 22.04 -7.23 12.16
N PRO A 202 23.09 -6.92 12.94
CA PRO A 202 23.13 -7.25 14.36
C PRO A 202 21.94 -6.67 15.14
N GLY A 203 21.23 -7.54 15.86
CA GLY A 203 20.07 -7.16 16.68
C GLY A 203 18.76 -6.93 15.92
N ALA A 204 18.74 -7.15 14.60
CA ALA A 204 17.50 -7.18 13.84
C ALA A 204 16.83 -8.56 13.91
N SER A 205 15.51 -8.59 14.09
CA SER A 205 14.74 -9.84 14.22
C SER A 205 14.57 -10.58 12.89
N GLY A 206 14.66 -9.89 11.74
CA GLY A 206 14.27 -10.43 10.44
C GLY A 206 12.76 -10.60 10.25
N LEU A 207 11.98 -10.43 11.32
CA LEU A 207 10.54 -10.71 11.39
C LEU A 207 9.68 -9.44 11.47
N ASN A 208 10.30 -8.26 11.43
CA ASN A 208 9.60 -6.96 11.51
C ASN A 208 8.65 -6.73 10.32
N PHE A 209 8.82 -7.45 9.22
CA PHE A 209 8.06 -7.29 7.98
C PHE A 209 7.35 -8.58 7.63
N THR A 210 6.06 -8.65 7.97
CA THR A 210 5.19 -9.80 7.66
C THR A 210 4.02 -9.35 6.77
N PRO A 211 3.51 -10.21 5.87
CA PRO A 211 2.25 -9.93 5.16
C PRO A 211 1.04 -9.77 6.09
N GLY A 212 1.09 -10.28 7.33
CA GLY A 212 0.05 -10.06 8.34
C GLY A 212 -0.07 -8.60 8.77
N TRP A 213 0.96 -7.78 8.54
CA TRP A 213 0.92 -6.35 8.83
C TRP A 213 0.39 -5.52 7.65
N ALA A 214 -0.67 -4.73 7.87
CA ALA A 214 -1.38 -3.99 6.82
C ALA A 214 -0.49 -3.11 5.90
N PRO A 215 0.51 -2.36 6.39
CA PRO A 215 1.38 -1.52 5.57
C PRO A 215 2.29 -2.32 4.64
N VAL A 216 2.67 -3.54 5.04
CA VAL A 216 3.40 -4.48 4.17
C VAL A 216 2.43 -5.06 3.14
N MET A 217 1.28 -5.56 3.59
CA MET A 217 0.25 -6.15 2.73
C MET A 217 -0.19 -5.20 1.61
N VAL A 218 -0.44 -3.92 1.91
CA VAL A 218 -0.87 -2.93 0.90
C VAL A 218 0.20 -2.71 -0.17
N VAL A 219 1.49 -2.72 0.19
CA VAL A 219 2.59 -2.67 -0.79
C VAL A 219 2.60 -3.92 -1.66
N LEU A 220 2.46 -5.11 -1.05
CA LEU A 220 2.40 -6.37 -1.78
C LEU A 220 1.26 -6.38 -2.80
N VAL A 221 0.05 -5.98 -2.41
CA VAL A 221 -1.14 -6.19 -3.23
C VAL A 221 -1.53 -5.02 -4.12
N LEU A 222 -1.10 -3.79 -3.84
CA LEU A 222 -1.47 -2.59 -4.63
C LEU A 222 -0.29 -1.86 -5.29
N LEU A 223 0.91 -1.90 -4.71
CA LEU A 223 2.05 -1.14 -5.25
C LEU A 223 2.95 -2.01 -6.14
N LEU A 224 3.27 -3.22 -5.70
CA LEU A 224 4.11 -4.17 -6.41
C LEU A 224 3.43 -4.79 -7.65
N THR A 225 2.11 -4.87 -7.64
CA THR A 225 1.28 -5.60 -8.60
C THR A 225 0.87 -4.78 -9.82
N ASP A 226 1.52 -3.66 -10.11
CA ASP A 226 1.24 -2.89 -11.31
C ASP A 226 1.65 -3.67 -12.59
N PRO A 227 0.70 -4.09 -13.45
CA PRO A 227 1.02 -4.85 -14.67
C PRO A 227 1.84 -4.04 -15.69
N ALA A 228 1.85 -2.70 -15.57
CA ALA A 228 2.59 -1.82 -16.46
C ALA A 228 4.09 -1.74 -16.12
N THR A 229 4.49 -2.17 -14.93
CA THR A 229 5.88 -2.06 -14.45
C THR A 229 6.46 -3.37 -13.92
N SER A 230 5.62 -4.39 -13.72
CA SER A 230 6.06 -5.76 -13.43
C SER A 230 6.50 -6.53 -14.69
N PRO A 231 7.28 -7.62 -14.52
CA PRO A 231 7.70 -8.50 -15.61
C PRO A 231 6.54 -9.13 -16.39
N ARG A 232 6.80 -9.49 -17.65
CA ARG A 232 5.84 -10.12 -18.56
C ARG A 232 5.78 -11.63 -18.41
N THR A 233 6.94 -12.24 -18.15
CA THR A 233 7.08 -13.69 -17.95
C THR A 233 6.53 -14.11 -16.58
N ALA A 234 6.05 -15.35 -16.47
CA ALA A 234 5.44 -15.82 -15.23
C ALA A 234 6.49 -15.99 -14.12
N SER A 235 7.59 -16.67 -14.43
CA SER A 235 8.73 -16.81 -13.53
C SER A 235 9.36 -15.44 -13.21
N GLY A 236 9.41 -14.52 -14.19
CA GLY A 236 9.90 -13.17 -13.97
C GLY A 236 9.10 -12.43 -12.89
N ARG A 237 7.77 -12.57 -12.88
CA ARG A 237 6.92 -11.99 -11.82
C ARG A 237 7.23 -12.58 -10.44
N LEU A 238 7.46 -13.89 -10.37
CA LEU A 238 7.84 -14.55 -9.13
C LEU A 238 9.19 -14.04 -8.61
N PHE A 239 10.21 -13.96 -9.47
CA PHE A 239 11.53 -13.43 -9.11
C PHE A 239 11.49 -11.95 -8.73
N PHE A 240 10.70 -11.15 -9.46
CA PHE A 240 10.49 -9.74 -9.13
C PHE A 240 9.86 -9.58 -7.75
N GLY A 241 8.81 -10.35 -7.46
CA GLY A 241 8.22 -10.41 -6.13
C GLY A 241 9.27 -10.76 -5.08
N ALA A 242 9.98 -11.88 -5.25
CA ALA A 242 10.98 -12.36 -4.29
C ALA A 242 12.08 -11.32 -4.02
N LEU A 243 12.58 -10.68 -5.07
CA LEU A 243 13.54 -9.59 -4.93
C LEU A 243 12.95 -8.42 -4.13
N CYS A 244 11.71 -8.02 -4.39
CA CYS A 244 11.07 -6.95 -3.63
C CYS A 244 10.90 -7.32 -2.15
N GLY A 245 10.49 -8.56 -1.85
CA GLY A 245 10.37 -9.05 -0.48
C GLY A 245 11.71 -9.05 0.27
N VAL A 246 12.78 -9.56 -0.36
CA VAL A 246 14.13 -9.55 0.24
C VAL A 246 14.60 -8.12 0.48
N LEU A 247 14.49 -7.25 -0.53
CA LEU A 247 14.91 -5.85 -0.40
C LEU A 247 14.08 -5.10 0.65
N MET A 248 12.78 -5.38 0.75
CA MET A 248 11.90 -4.77 1.74
C MET A 248 12.34 -5.14 3.16
N GLY A 249 12.58 -6.42 3.44
CA GLY A 249 13.09 -6.87 4.74
C GLY A 249 14.46 -6.28 5.05
N PHE A 250 15.40 -6.36 4.10
CA PHE A 250 16.74 -5.81 4.23
C PHE A 250 16.74 -4.31 4.56
N TRP A 251 16.02 -3.49 3.78
CA TRP A 251 15.95 -2.05 4.03
C TRP A 251 15.23 -1.72 5.32
N GLY A 252 14.20 -2.49 5.66
CA GLY A 252 13.49 -2.36 6.93
C GLY A 252 14.41 -2.49 8.13
N ASP A 253 15.12 -3.61 8.20
CA ASP A 253 16.04 -3.89 9.29
C ASP A 253 17.26 -2.96 9.28
N LEU A 254 17.79 -2.62 8.10
CA LEU A 254 18.92 -1.70 7.98
C LEU A 254 18.57 -0.29 8.48
N LEU A 255 17.39 0.23 8.11
CA LEU A 255 16.94 1.54 8.56
C LEU A 255 16.77 1.56 10.07
N LEU A 256 16.14 0.53 10.66
CA LEU A 256 15.98 0.41 12.11
C LEU A 256 17.31 0.32 12.83
N TRP A 257 18.27 -0.40 12.27
CA TRP A 257 19.62 -0.53 12.80
C TRP A 257 20.37 0.80 12.76
N LEU A 258 20.21 1.59 11.68
CA LEU A 258 20.74 2.95 11.55
C LEU A 258 19.99 3.99 12.40
N GLY A 259 18.93 3.60 13.12
CA GLY A 259 18.12 4.50 13.95
C GLY A 259 17.08 5.32 13.17
N HIS A 260 16.86 5.02 11.89
CA HIS A 260 15.80 5.61 11.09
C HIS A 260 14.51 4.78 11.15
N PRO A 261 13.34 5.40 10.98
CA PRO A 261 12.08 4.65 10.84
C PRO A 261 12.05 3.79 9.59
N ASP A 262 11.47 2.60 9.73
CA ASP A 262 11.43 1.53 8.73
C ASP A 262 10.37 1.75 7.63
N PHE A 263 9.58 2.82 7.74
CA PHE A 263 8.44 3.14 6.90
C PHE A 263 8.81 3.08 5.40
N PHE A 264 9.87 3.77 5.01
CA PHE A 264 10.31 3.84 3.62
C PHE A 264 10.98 2.55 3.13
N GLY A 265 11.45 1.67 4.02
CA GLY A 265 12.00 0.36 3.64
C GLY A 265 11.00 -0.48 2.84
N LYS A 266 9.69 -0.31 3.13
CA LYS A 266 8.58 -0.93 2.40
C LYS A 266 8.51 -0.46 0.95
N ILE A 267 8.81 0.80 0.70
CA ILE A 267 8.59 1.48 -0.58
C ILE A 267 9.84 1.41 -1.47
N LEU A 268 11.04 1.58 -0.90
CA LEU A 268 12.30 1.65 -1.63
C LEU A 268 12.59 0.41 -2.49
N SER A 269 12.11 -0.75 -2.05
CA SER A 269 12.25 -2.03 -2.76
C SER A 269 11.68 -2.00 -4.20
N VAL A 270 10.58 -1.29 -4.41
CA VAL A 270 9.81 -1.34 -5.67
C VAL A 270 10.57 -0.71 -6.84
N PRO A 271 11.01 0.57 -6.81
CA PRO A 271 11.75 1.15 -7.93
C PRO A 271 13.09 0.45 -8.18
N MET A 272 13.76 -0.05 -7.14
CA MET A 272 14.99 -0.84 -7.29
C MET A 272 14.74 -2.11 -8.09
N ALA A 273 13.68 -2.85 -7.77
CA ALA A 273 13.30 -4.03 -8.53
C ALA A 273 12.78 -3.69 -9.94
N ASN A 274 12.06 -2.56 -10.11
CA ASN A 274 11.58 -2.12 -11.43
C ASN A 274 12.75 -1.90 -12.41
N ALA A 275 13.88 -1.35 -11.95
CA ALA A 275 15.07 -1.17 -12.76
C ALA A 275 15.64 -2.50 -13.31
N LEU A 276 15.40 -3.61 -12.60
CA LEU A 276 15.89 -4.94 -12.94
C LEU A 276 14.89 -5.78 -13.77
N VAL A 277 13.68 -5.28 -14.01
CA VAL A 277 12.63 -5.99 -14.77
C VAL A 277 13.10 -6.54 -16.12
N PRO A 278 13.86 -5.80 -16.97
CA PRO A 278 14.35 -6.36 -18.24
C PRO A 278 15.24 -7.58 -18.08
N TRP A 279 16.00 -7.66 -16.98
CA TRP A 279 16.86 -8.80 -16.66
C TRP A 279 16.04 -9.97 -16.13
N LEU A 280 15.11 -9.68 -15.23
CA LEU A 280 14.19 -10.67 -14.67
C LEU A 280 13.30 -11.31 -15.75
N ASP A 281 12.87 -10.55 -16.76
CA ASP A 281 12.13 -11.09 -17.90
C ASP A 281 12.99 -12.00 -18.78
N LYS A 282 14.26 -11.67 -19.01
CA LYS A 282 15.18 -12.54 -19.75
C LYS A 282 15.44 -13.85 -19.01
N LEU A 283 15.63 -13.78 -17.69
CA LEU A 283 15.78 -14.96 -16.84
C LEU A 283 14.50 -15.78 -16.81
N GLY A 284 13.35 -15.12 -16.62
CA GLY A 284 12.04 -15.75 -16.58
C GLY A 284 11.69 -16.47 -17.86
N ALA A 285 12.03 -15.92 -19.03
CA ALA A 285 11.79 -16.57 -20.32
C ALA A 285 12.50 -17.93 -20.45
N ARG A 286 13.72 -18.06 -19.90
CA ARG A 286 14.48 -19.33 -19.90
C ARG A 286 13.89 -20.38 -18.97
N VAL A 287 13.22 -19.94 -17.90
CA VAL A 287 12.67 -20.80 -16.86
C VAL A 287 11.22 -21.21 -17.18
N ASP A 288 10.44 -20.32 -17.79
CA ASP A 288 9.04 -20.57 -18.16
C ASP A 288 8.89 -21.78 -19.09
N GLU A 289 9.89 -22.06 -19.96
CA GLU A 289 9.92 -23.26 -20.80
C GLU A 289 9.86 -24.57 -20.00
N ARG A 290 10.36 -24.55 -18.76
CA ARG A 290 10.45 -25.72 -17.89
C ARG A 290 9.33 -25.76 -16.84
N LEU A 291 8.82 -24.60 -16.41
CA LEU A 291 7.83 -24.48 -15.33
C LEU A 291 6.43 -24.17 -15.87
N THR A 292 5.85 -25.13 -16.59
CA THR A 292 4.56 -24.94 -17.27
C THR A 292 3.36 -24.70 -16.33
N TRP A 293 3.51 -24.98 -15.03
CA TRP A 293 2.49 -24.73 -14.01
C TRP A 293 2.36 -23.24 -13.69
N LEU A 294 3.43 -22.43 -13.85
CA LEU A 294 3.41 -20.99 -13.61
C LEU A 294 2.62 -20.18 -14.66
N HIS A 295 2.23 -20.81 -15.78
CA HIS A 295 1.51 -20.12 -16.84
C HIS A 295 0.19 -19.50 -16.38
N ARG A 296 -0.18 -18.41 -17.06
CA ARG A 296 -1.42 -17.64 -16.82
C ARG A 296 -2.70 -18.49 -16.76
N ARG A 297 -2.76 -19.62 -17.47
CA ARG A 297 -3.91 -20.53 -17.43
C ARG A 297 -4.23 -21.07 -16.03
N HIS A 298 -3.24 -21.12 -15.13
CA HIS A 298 -3.39 -21.58 -13.75
C HIS A 298 -3.56 -20.42 -12.76
N ASN A 299 -3.82 -19.18 -13.22
CA ASN A 299 -3.92 -18.02 -12.34
C ASN A 299 -4.92 -18.24 -11.19
N ALA A 300 -6.08 -18.84 -11.45
CA ALA A 300 -7.06 -19.13 -10.40
C ALA A 300 -6.51 -20.06 -9.31
N LYS A 301 -5.68 -21.05 -9.67
CA LYS A 301 -5.01 -21.94 -8.70
C LYS A 301 -3.96 -21.19 -7.90
N HIS A 302 -3.17 -20.33 -8.55
CA HIS A 302 -2.21 -19.47 -7.85
C HIS A 302 -2.89 -18.50 -6.90
N VAL A 303 -4.03 -17.92 -7.29
CA VAL A 303 -4.83 -17.05 -6.42
C VAL A 303 -5.41 -17.81 -5.25
N ALA A 304 -5.94 -19.02 -5.46
CA ALA A 304 -6.43 -19.86 -4.37
C ALA A 304 -5.31 -20.19 -3.36
N MET A 305 -4.13 -20.56 -3.85
CA MET A 305 -2.95 -20.81 -3.02
C MET A 305 -2.50 -19.55 -2.28
N TRP A 306 -2.38 -18.41 -2.97
CA TRP A 306 -2.01 -17.13 -2.37
C TRP A 306 -3.01 -16.71 -1.28
N PHE A 307 -4.30 -16.85 -1.53
CA PHE A 307 -5.34 -16.50 -0.58
C PHE A 307 -5.31 -17.42 0.64
N ALA A 308 -5.15 -18.74 0.45
CA ALA A 308 -5.00 -19.69 1.54
C ALA A 308 -3.75 -19.40 2.40
N LEU A 309 -2.62 -19.05 1.77
CA LEU A 309 -1.40 -18.64 2.47
C LEU A 309 -1.61 -17.34 3.26
N GLY A 310 -2.24 -16.34 2.65
CA GLY A 310 -2.52 -15.05 3.29
C GLY A 310 -3.46 -15.20 4.50
N VAL A 311 -4.54 -15.97 4.36
CA VAL A 311 -5.44 -16.30 5.47
C VAL A 311 -4.72 -17.11 6.54
N GLY A 312 -3.93 -18.11 6.15
CA GLY A 312 -3.15 -18.92 7.10
C GLY A 312 -2.19 -18.08 7.92
N MET A 313 -1.43 -17.18 7.29
CA MET A 313 -0.54 -16.25 8.00
C MET A 313 -1.30 -15.32 8.93
N PHE A 314 -2.42 -14.74 8.47
CA PHE A 314 -3.25 -13.87 9.31
C PHE A 314 -3.84 -14.59 10.53
N LEU A 315 -4.25 -15.86 10.37
CA LEU A 315 -4.73 -16.69 11.48
C LEU A 315 -3.61 -17.05 12.47
N LEU A 316 -2.38 -17.23 11.99
CA LEU A 316 -1.21 -17.51 12.83
C LEU A 316 -0.75 -16.28 13.61
N ASP A 317 -0.69 -15.11 12.97
CA ASP A 317 -0.27 -13.86 13.63
C ASP A 317 -1.29 -13.40 14.68
N GLY A 318 -2.57 -13.73 14.49
CA GLY A 318 -3.62 -13.53 15.48
C GLY A 318 -4.05 -12.07 15.61
N LYS A 319 -5.32 -11.79 15.32
CA LYS A 319 -5.85 -10.42 15.35
C LYS A 319 -5.81 -9.78 16.75
N GLU A 320 -6.09 -10.58 17.78
CA GLU A 320 -5.96 -10.18 19.18
C GLU A 320 -4.53 -9.80 19.56
N SER A 321 -3.52 -10.57 19.09
CA SER A 321 -2.11 -10.26 19.31
C SER A 321 -1.74 -8.92 18.68
N HIS A 322 -2.21 -8.67 17.44
CA HIS A 322 -2.02 -7.38 16.79
C HIS A 322 -2.70 -6.22 17.52
N TYR A 323 -3.92 -6.40 18.00
CA TYR A 323 -4.65 -5.36 18.74
C TYR A 323 -3.96 -5.00 20.06
N SER A 324 -3.63 -6.03 20.85
CA SER A 324 -2.99 -5.88 22.17
C SER A 324 -1.55 -5.33 22.08
N SER A 325 -0.77 -5.75 21.08
CA SER A 325 0.60 -5.23 20.88
C SER A 325 0.65 -3.79 20.34
N ASN A 326 -0.42 -3.33 19.68
CA ASN A 326 -0.50 -1.99 19.08
C ASN A 326 -1.38 -1.00 19.85
N LEU A 327 -1.64 -1.24 21.14
CA LEU A 327 -2.44 -0.33 21.98
C LEU A 327 -1.92 1.13 21.96
N TRP A 328 -0.61 1.32 21.85
CA TRP A 328 0.00 2.64 21.72
C TRP A 328 -0.38 3.35 20.42
N VAL A 329 -0.54 2.60 19.32
CA VAL A 329 -1.02 3.11 18.04
C VAL A 329 -2.48 3.50 18.15
N HIS A 330 -3.29 2.68 18.82
CA HIS A 330 -4.70 2.96 19.03
C HIS A 330 -4.91 4.21 19.90
N GLN A 331 -4.11 4.38 20.95
CA GLN A 331 -4.11 5.58 21.78
C GLN A 331 -3.71 6.84 21.00
N SER A 332 -2.66 6.76 20.19
CA SER A 332 -2.13 7.90 19.43
C SER A 332 -2.98 8.25 18.21
N SER A 333 -3.54 7.24 17.55
CA SER A 333 -4.34 7.40 16.32
C SER A 333 -5.81 7.71 16.61
N ARG A 334 -6.30 7.40 17.82
CA ARG A 334 -7.70 7.56 18.27
C ARG A 334 -8.72 7.14 17.21
N PRO A 335 -8.72 5.86 16.79
CA PRO A 335 -9.70 5.38 15.83
C PRO A 335 -11.12 5.46 16.41
N THR A 336 -12.11 5.65 15.56
CA THR A 336 -13.48 6.06 15.94
C THR A 336 -14.28 4.99 16.70
N LEU A 337 -13.89 3.71 16.65
CA LEU A 337 -14.68 2.59 17.20
C LEU A 337 -13.95 1.82 18.31
N ILE A 338 -13.19 2.51 19.17
CA ILE A 338 -12.60 1.88 20.35
C ILE A 338 -13.34 2.35 21.60
N HIS A 339 -13.80 1.39 22.38
CA HIS A 339 -14.33 1.59 23.72
C HIS A 339 -13.21 1.42 24.74
N VAL A 340 -13.05 2.40 25.61
CA VAL A 340 -12.12 2.33 26.74
C VAL A 340 -12.92 2.03 28.01
N GLY A 341 -12.76 0.82 28.54
CA GLY A 341 -13.39 0.39 29.78
C GLY A 341 -13.07 1.24 31.00
N ALA A 342 -13.75 0.94 32.11
CA ALA A 342 -13.58 1.65 33.38
C ALA A 342 -12.16 1.51 33.96
N ASP A 343 -11.45 0.46 33.58
CA ASP A 343 -10.04 0.24 33.92
C ASP A 343 -9.08 1.09 33.08
N GLY A 344 -9.54 1.79 32.04
CA GLY A 344 -8.74 2.70 31.23
C GLY A 344 -7.86 2.01 30.17
N VAL A 345 -8.04 0.70 29.95
CA VAL A 345 -7.30 -0.09 28.96
C VAL A 345 -8.30 -0.80 28.05
N PRO A 346 -8.27 -0.60 26.73
CA PRO A 346 -9.25 -1.25 25.88
C PRO A 346 -8.89 -2.73 25.70
N THR A 347 -9.89 -3.60 25.89
CA THR A 347 -9.74 -5.06 25.82
C THR A 347 -10.49 -5.63 24.62
N CYS A 348 -10.17 -6.85 24.22
CA CYS A 348 -10.89 -7.55 23.15
C CYS A 348 -12.36 -7.82 23.49
N ASP A 349 -12.69 -7.99 24.76
CA ASP A 349 -14.07 -8.23 25.22
C ASP A 349 -14.95 -6.99 25.00
N GLU A 350 -14.39 -5.81 25.25
CA GLU A 350 -15.04 -4.52 25.00
C GLU A 350 -14.98 -4.11 23.52
N ASN A 351 -13.99 -4.61 22.78
CA ASN A 351 -13.70 -4.24 21.40
C ASN A 351 -13.66 -5.46 20.45
N PRO A 352 -14.72 -6.28 20.36
CA PRO A 352 -14.68 -7.55 19.64
C PRO A 352 -14.40 -7.39 18.14
N ILE A 353 -14.74 -6.23 17.53
CA ILE A 353 -14.47 -5.94 16.12
C ILE A 353 -12.97 -5.94 15.78
N TYR A 354 -12.11 -5.66 16.77
CA TYR A 354 -10.66 -5.65 16.64
C TYR A 354 -10.03 -7.03 16.81
N CYS A 355 -10.74 -8.01 17.38
CA CYS A 355 -10.15 -9.31 17.72
C CYS A 355 -10.86 -10.49 17.02
N GLN A 356 -12.10 -10.31 16.57
CA GLN A 356 -12.86 -11.30 15.80
C GLN A 356 -12.67 -11.14 14.28
N PRO A 357 -12.89 -12.20 13.49
CA PRO A 357 -12.88 -12.11 12.03
C PRO A 357 -13.86 -11.08 11.49
N PHE A 358 -13.54 -10.50 10.34
CA PHE A 358 -14.33 -9.47 9.69
C PHE A 358 -15.78 -9.89 9.46
N SER A 359 -16.70 -9.03 9.90
CA SER A 359 -18.14 -9.19 9.71
C SER A 359 -18.75 -7.84 9.33
N PHE A 360 -19.31 -7.78 8.12
CA PHE A 360 -20.06 -6.61 7.65
C PHE A 360 -21.21 -6.26 8.60
N VAL A 361 -21.86 -7.27 9.18
CA VAL A 361 -22.98 -7.06 10.11
C VAL A 361 -22.47 -6.42 11.40
N SER A 362 -21.32 -6.86 11.91
CA SER A 362 -20.74 -6.30 13.14
C SER A 362 -20.27 -4.86 12.92
N GLU A 363 -19.56 -4.57 11.81
CA GLU A 363 -19.18 -3.21 11.40
C GLU A 363 -20.41 -2.29 11.25
N ALA A 364 -21.43 -2.74 10.52
CA ALA A 364 -22.64 -1.95 10.29
C ALA A 364 -23.40 -1.65 11.59
N ARG A 365 -23.47 -2.62 12.52
CA ARG A 365 -24.07 -2.39 13.85
C ARG A 365 -23.27 -1.37 14.64
N CYS A 366 -21.94 -1.44 14.64
CA CYS A 366 -21.11 -0.46 15.33
C CYS A 366 -21.31 0.96 14.78
N TRP A 367 -21.35 1.11 13.45
CA TRP A 367 -21.61 2.40 12.80
C TRP A 367 -23.04 2.90 12.97
N ALA A 368 -24.03 2.01 13.00
CA ALA A 368 -25.40 2.40 13.31
C ALA A 368 -25.52 2.89 14.76
N ALA A 369 -24.81 2.25 15.69
CA ALA A 369 -24.81 2.63 17.09
C ALA A 369 -24.12 3.97 17.35
N THR A 370 -23.02 4.29 16.65
CA THR A 370 -22.44 5.65 16.71
C THR A 370 -23.36 6.72 16.13
N ALA A 371 -24.29 6.36 15.24
CA ALA A 371 -25.36 7.24 14.76
C ALA A 371 -26.58 7.32 15.70
N GLY A 372 -26.48 6.78 16.92
CA GLY A 372 -27.54 6.81 17.94
C GLY A 372 -28.50 5.62 17.92
N MET A 373 -28.21 4.57 17.14
CA MET A 373 -29.03 3.35 17.08
C MET A 373 -28.39 2.21 17.89
N GLY A 374 -28.51 2.26 19.22
CA GLY A 374 -27.96 1.25 20.13
C GLY A 374 -26.72 1.70 20.89
N GLN A 375 -26.01 0.77 21.54
CA GLN A 375 -24.80 1.07 22.30
C GLN A 375 -23.59 1.18 21.35
N PRO A 376 -22.88 2.33 21.33
CA PRO A 376 -21.76 2.53 20.42
C PRO A 376 -20.61 1.58 20.74
N CYS A 377 -19.90 1.13 19.71
CA CYS A 377 -18.71 0.26 19.87
C CYS A 377 -17.45 1.03 20.29
N GLY A 378 -17.55 2.35 20.44
CA GLY A 378 -16.48 3.18 20.94
C GLY A 378 -17.02 4.39 21.68
N ASP A 379 -16.16 5.01 22.47
CA ASP A 379 -16.48 6.22 23.22
C ASP A 379 -15.32 7.21 23.17
N ASP A 380 -15.62 8.48 23.47
CA ASP A 380 -14.60 9.54 23.53
C ASP A 380 -13.81 9.51 24.85
N SER A 381 -13.89 8.41 25.59
CA SER A 381 -13.23 8.23 26.88
C SER A 381 -11.71 8.23 26.68
N PRO A 382 -10.96 9.03 27.47
CA PRO A 382 -9.51 9.09 27.33
C PRO A 382 -8.86 7.79 27.82
N PHE A 383 -7.87 7.32 27.08
CA PHE A 383 -6.98 6.24 27.52
C PHE A 383 -6.23 6.62 28.80
N ASP A 384 -6.14 5.72 29.78
CA ASP A 384 -5.38 5.95 31.02
C ASP A 384 -3.90 5.59 30.80
N ALA A 385 -3.08 6.62 30.55
CA ALA A 385 -1.65 6.46 30.28
C ALA A 385 -0.88 5.78 31.43
N ALA A 386 -1.29 5.96 32.69
CA ALA A 386 -0.62 5.38 33.85
C ALA A 386 -0.86 3.86 33.92
N LYS A 387 -2.06 3.43 33.57
CA LYS A 387 -2.45 2.01 33.54
C LYS A 387 -2.03 1.29 32.26
N MET A 388 -1.84 2.03 31.17
CA MET A 388 -1.20 1.50 29.96
C MET A 388 0.32 1.35 30.11
N ALA A 389 0.96 2.04 31.06
CA ALA A 389 2.41 2.04 31.22
C ALA A 389 3.08 0.64 31.34
N PRO A 390 2.47 -0.40 31.95
CA PRO A 390 2.99 -1.77 31.92
C PRO A 390 2.96 -2.39 30.51
N TYR A 391 1.85 -2.23 29.78
CA TYR A 391 1.70 -2.70 28.38
C TYR A 391 2.68 -1.98 27.45
N LEU A 392 2.81 -0.66 27.62
CA LEU A 392 3.75 0.16 26.88
C LEU A 392 5.19 -0.24 27.21
N ARG A 393 5.56 -0.44 28.49
CA ARG A 393 6.93 -0.84 28.86
C ARG A 393 7.32 -2.23 28.40
N HIS A 394 6.39 -3.19 28.40
CA HIS A 394 6.69 -4.54 27.92
C HIS A 394 6.97 -4.57 26.40
N HIS A 395 6.25 -3.75 25.63
CA HIS A 395 6.39 -3.70 24.17
C HIS A 395 7.40 -2.66 23.64
N TRP A 396 7.57 -1.51 24.29
CA TRP A 396 8.62 -0.53 23.96
C TRP A 396 9.98 -0.84 24.61
N GLY A 397 9.97 -1.42 25.82
CA GLY A 397 11.18 -1.60 26.63
C GLY A 397 12.12 -2.69 26.15
N GLN A 398 11.67 -3.65 25.34
CA GLN A 398 12.55 -4.72 24.84
C GLN A 398 13.38 -4.32 23.60
N ASN A 399 12.96 -3.33 22.82
CA ASN A 399 13.62 -2.97 21.55
C ASN A 399 14.28 -1.58 21.52
N HIS A 400 14.05 -0.73 22.54
CA HIS A 400 14.39 0.69 22.47
C HIS A 400 15.04 1.28 23.73
N GLU A 401 15.63 0.46 24.61
CA GLU A 401 16.50 0.99 25.68
C GLU A 401 17.59 1.90 25.06
N GLY A 402 17.48 3.21 25.32
CA GLY A 402 18.41 4.24 24.83
C GLY A 402 17.95 5.08 23.63
N ARG A 403 16.79 4.81 23.00
CA ARG A 403 16.30 5.64 21.88
C ARG A 403 15.32 6.70 22.38
N ARG A 404 15.54 7.96 21.97
CA ARG A 404 14.62 9.07 22.28
C ARG A 404 13.24 8.75 21.66
N PRO A 405 12.13 8.98 22.38
CA PRO A 405 10.81 8.85 21.78
C PRO A 405 10.69 9.79 20.58
N ILE A 406 10.21 9.25 19.46
CA ILE A 406 9.88 10.05 18.27
C ILE A 406 8.80 11.05 18.71
N PRO A 407 8.99 12.36 18.52
CA PRO A 407 7.98 13.35 18.90
C PRO A 407 6.69 13.07 18.13
N LEU A 408 5.60 12.88 18.86
CA LEU A 408 4.27 12.80 18.27
C LEU A 408 3.94 14.15 17.64
N SER A 409 3.55 14.15 16.36
CA SER A 409 2.98 15.34 15.72
C SER A 409 1.75 15.77 16.52
N GLY A 410 1.88 16.89 17.25
CA GLY A 410 0.84 17.41 18.14
C GLY A 410 1.38 17.97 19.46
N GLN A 411 2.61 17.63 19.86
CA GLN A 411 3.31 18.40 20.90
C GLN A 411 4.19 19.44 20.21
N SER A 412 3.67 20.66 20.06
CA SER A 412 4.54 21.81 19.84
C SER A 412 5.44 21.93 21.07
N SER A 413 6.72 21.60 20.92
CA SER A 413 7.73 22.19 21.78
C SER A 413 7.71 23.69 21.49
N ARG A 414 7.42 24.50 22.52
CA ARG A 414 7.68 25.94 22.49
C ARG A 414 9.15 26.21 22.16
#